data_AF-A0A2A2H958-F1
#
_entry.id   AF-A0A2A2H958-F1
#
_cell.length_a   1.000
_cell.length_b   1.000
_cell.length_c   1.000
_cell.angle_alpha   90.00
_cell.angle_beta   90.00
_cell.angle_gamma   90.00
#
_symmetry.space_group_name_H-M   'P 1'
#
loop_
_entity.id
_entity.type
_entity.pdbx_description
1 polymer ?
#
loop_
_entity_poly.entity_id
_entity_poly.type
_entity_poly.pdbx_seq_one_letter_code
_entity_poly.pdbx_strand_id
1 'polypeptide(L)'
;MKLQLARNLEHFFSLFNHRIVEISTAIECHWPPFGLRIEIIEERFLITSWLLKEGDFDLLSALKLNQPERFWGIPQRVFIIRHRPYVSAWCPKESDGLFLFRLCQRQRQFLSQLPKGAA
;
A
#
# COMPACT_ATOMS: atom_id res chain seq x y z
N MET A 1 4.77 18.58 -9.89
CA MET A 1 5.10 17.13 -9.91
C MET A 1 5.98 16.82 -11.12
N LYS A 2 7.02 15.99 -10.98
CA LYS A 2 7.85 15.57 -12.13
C LYS A 2 7.03 14.68 -13.07
N LEU A 3 7.14 14.89 -14.39
CA LEU A 3 6.39 14.15 -15.42
C LEU A 3 6.56 12.63 -15.31
N GLN A 4 7.76 12.15 -14.95
CA GLN A 4 8.01 10.73 -14.77
C GLN A 4 7.17 10.11 -13.64
N LEU A 5 7.01 10.83 -12.52
CA LEU A 5 6.20 10.35 -11.40
C LEU A 5 4.73 10.28 -11.77
N ALA A 6 4.25 11.26 -12.54
CA ALA A 6 2.89 11.27 -13.07
C ALA A 6 2.62 10.04 -13.95
N ARG A 7 3.51 9.76 -14.90
CA ARG A 7 3.44 8.59 -15.79
C ARG A 7 3.50 7.27 -15.03
N ASN A 8 4.36 7.18 -14.00
CA ASN A 8 4.44 6.00 -13.16
C ASN A 8 3.10 5.75 -12.43
N LEU A 9 2.43 6.79 -11.95
CA LEU A 9 1.09 6.67 -11.35
C LEU A 9 0.03 6.29 -12.39
N GLU A 10 0.00 6.93 -13.56
CA GLU A 10 -0.92 6.55 -14.64
C GLU A 10 -0.78 5.07 -15.02
N HIS A 11 0.46 4.58 -15.15
CA HIS A 11 0.72 3.17 -15.41
C HIS A 11 0.27 2.29 -14.24
N PHE A 12 0.55 2.68 -13.00
CA PHE A 12 0.07 1.96 -11.82
C PHE A 12 -1.46 1.79 -11.81
N PHE A 13 -2.21 2.85 -12.08
CA PHE A 13 -3.67 2.81 -12.08
C PHE A 13 -4.25 2.06 -13.28
N SER A 14 -3.61 2.16 -14.45
CA SER A 14 -4.03 1.40 -15.63
C SER A 14 -3.92 -0.11 -15.40
N LEU A 15 -2.94 -0.57 -14.62
CA LEU A 15 -2.80 -1.98 -14.23
C LEU A 15 -3.94 -2.50 -13.34
N PHE A 16 -4.67 -1.60 -12.65
CA PHE A 16 -5.89 -1.94 -11.92
C PHE A 16 -7.17 -1.77 -12.76
N ASN A 17 -7.06 -1.49 -14.07
CA ASN A 17 -8.17 -1.08 -14.93
C ASN A 17 -8.94 0.14 -14.39
N HIS A 18 -8.29 0.99 -13.58
CA HIS A 18 -8.86 2.24 -13.12
C HIS A 18 -8.33 3.39 -13.97
N ARG A 19 -9.23 4.10 -14.66
CA ARG A 19 -8.89 5.38 -15.28
C ARG A 19 -8.91 6.46 -14.21
N ILE A 20 -7.74 7.02 -13.94
CA ILE A 20 -7.65 8.27 -13.17
C ILE A 20 -7.79 9.46 -14.10
N VAL A 21 -8.63 10.41 -13.70
CA VAL A 21 -8.86 11.67 -14.41
C VAL A 21 -7.85 12.73 -13.99
N GLU A 22 -7.29 12.64 -12.77
CA GLU A 22 -6.34 13.61 -12.24
C GLU A 22 -5.30 12.96 -11.33
N ILE A 23 -4.01 13.15 -11.65
CA ILE A 23 -2.90 12.71 -10.81
C ILE A 23 -2.49 13.87 -9.90
N SER A 24 -2.57 13.65 -8.58
CA SER A 24 -2.16 14.61 -7.56
C SER A 24 -0.97 14.10 -6.74
N THR A 25 -0.45 14.91 -5.83
CA THR A 25 0.63 14.51 -4.91
C THR A 25 0.16 13.57 -3.81
N ALA A 26 -1.15 13.43 -3.60
CA ALA A 26 -1.74 12.52 -2.63
C ALA A 26 -3.06 11.97 -3.18
N ILE A 27 -3.08 10.68 -3.46
CA ILE A 27 -4.23 9.99 -4.04
C ILE A 27 -4.74 8.98 -3.02
N GLU A 28 -6.03 9.01 -2.74
CA GLU A 28 -6.70 8.04 -1.90
C GLU A 28 -7.78 7.32 -2.71
N CYS A 29 -7.80 6.00 -2.61
CA CYS A 29 -8.71 5.13 -3.34
C CYS A 29 -9.29 4.07 -2.41
N HIS A 30 -10.59 3.87 -2.45
CA HIS A 30 -11.26 2.80 -1.71
C HIS A 30 -11.77 1.76 -2.71
N TRP A 31 -11.07 0.63 -2.79
CA TRP A 31 -11.38 -0.49 -3.68
C TRP A 31 -11.64 -1.74 -2.85
N PRO A 32 -12.90 -2.02 -2.48
CA PRO A 32 -13.24 -3.08 -1.55
C PRO A 32 -12.57 -4.43 -1.89
N PRO A 33 -12.02 -5.14 -0.89
CA PRO A 33 -12.09 -4.86 0.55
C PRO A 33 -10.99 -3.92 1.09
N PHE A 34 -10.21 -3.28 0.21
CA PHE A 34 -9.01 -2.54 0.59
C PHE A 34 -9.14 -1.04 0.36
N GLY A 35 -8.45 -0.27 1.19
CA GLY A 35 -8.09 1.10 0.84
C GLY A 35 -6.64 1.17 0.38
N LEU A 36 -6.35 2.21 -0.40
CA LEU A 36 -5.04 2.52 -0.94
C LEU A 36 -4.82 4.03 -0.81
N ARG A 37 -3.63 4.42 -0.38
CA ARG A 37 -3.16 5.80 -0.39
C ARG A 37 -1.76 5.83 -0.97
N ILE A 38 -1.56 6.73 -1.92
CA ILE A 38 -0.26 6.99 -2.52
C ILE A 38 0.08 8.45 -2.34
N GLU A 39 1.22 8.73 -1.72
CA GLU A 39 1.72 10.08 -1.51
C GLU A 39 3.07 10.23 -2.21
N ILE A 40 3.29 11.38 -2.84
CA ILE A 40 4.56 11.76 -3.44
C ILE A 40 5.25 12.72 -2.49
N ILE A 41 6.33 12.27 -1.87
CA ILE A 41 7.13 13.07 -0.94
C ILE A 41 8.59 12.95 -1.41
N GLU A 42 9.30 14.08 -1.55
CA GLU A 42 10.70 14.10 -2.00
C GLU A 42 10.99 13.27 -3.27
N GLU A 43 10.06 13.29 -4.23
CA GLU A 43 10.14 12.52 -5.49
C GLU A 43 10.08 11.00 -5.34
N ARG A 44 9.65 10.51 -4.18
CA ARG A 44 9.44 9.09 -3.88
C ARG A 44 7.98 8.85 -3.56
N PHE A 45 7.56 7.59 -3.74
CA PHE A 45 6.22 7.17 -3.39
C PHE A 45 6.19 6.60 -1.97
N LEU A 46 5.22 7.05 -1.18
CA LEU A 46 4.73 6.36 0.00
C LEU A 46 3.46 5.64 -0.38
N ILE A 47 3.47 4.30 -0.34
CA ILE A 47 2.28 3.49 -0.63
C ILE A 47 1.76 2.83 0.64
N THR A 48 0.50 3.09 0.95
CA THR A 48 -0.19 2.54 2.11
C THR A 48 -1.42 1.77 1.66
N SER A 49 -1.55 0.53 2.11
CA SER A 49 -2.76 -0.27 1.95
C SER A 49 -3.37 -0.59 3.32
N TRP A 50 -4.71 -0.71 3.38
CA TRP A 50 -5.42 -1.13 4.61
C TRP A 50 -6.68 -1.91 4.29
N LEU A 51 -7.25 -2.58 5.29
CA LEU A 51 -8.58 -3.19 5.20
C LEU A 51 -9.66 -2.13 5.47
N LEU A 52 -10.66 -2.02 4.59
CA LEU A 52 -11.79 -1.10 4.81
C LEU A 52 -12.68 -1.53 5.97
N LYS A 53 -12.78 -2.84 6.19
CA LYS A 53 -13.56 -3.42 7.30
C LYS A 53 -12.73 -3.41 8.58
N GLU A 54 -13.36 -2.96 9.66
CA GLU A 54 -12.80 -3.04 11.02
C GLU A 54 -12.77 -4.48 11.52
N GLY A 55 -11.84 -4.75 12.44
CA GLY A 55 -11.76 -6.02 13.13
C GLY A 55 -10.76 -5.98 14.26
N ASP A 56 -10.80 -7.01 15.09
CA ASP A 56 -9.77 -7.22 16.09
C ASP A 56 -8.56 -7.84 15.40
N PHE A 57 -7.48 -7.08 15.31
CA PHE A 57 -6.22 -7.51 14.72
C PHE A 57 -5.14 -7.49 15.78
N ASP A 58 -4.38 -8.58 15.90
CA ASP A 58 -3.21 -8.61 16.77
C ASP A 58 -2.01 -7.97 16.07
N LEU A 59 -1.66 -6.75 16.49
CA LEU A 59 -0.50 -6.03 15.96
C LEU A 59 0.80 -6.80 16.20
N LEU A 60 0.96 -7.48 17.33
CA LEU A 60 2.20 -8.20 17.64
C LEU A 60 2.41 -9.35 16.67
N SER A 61 1.37 -10.13 16.39
CA SER A 61 1.44 -11.18 15.37
C SER A 61 1.63 -10.60 13.96
N ALA A 62 0.97 -9.48 13.64
CA ALA A 62 1.18 -8.80 12.36
C ALA A 62 2.63 -8.34 12.17
N LEU A 63 3.28 -7.82 13.22
CA LEU A 63 4.68 -7.41 13.20
C LEU A 63 5.63 -8.60 13.03
N LYS A 64 5.37 -9.74 13.70
CA LYS A 64 6.16 -10.97 13.52
C LYS A 64 6.12 -11.50 12.09
N LEU A 65 4.96 -11.33 11.44
CA LEU A 65 4.74 -11.70 10.05
C LEU A 65 5.34 -10.71 9.05
N ASN A 66 5.68 -9.49 9.49
CA ASN A 66 6.19 -8.42 8.65
C ASN A 66 7.71 -8.55 8.42
N GLN A 67 8.10 -9.57 7.67
CA GLN A 67 9.49 -9.81 7.27
C GLN A 67 9.80 -9.16 5.91
N PRO A 68 10.90 -8.38 5.77
CA PRO A 68 11.24 -7.68 4.52
C PRO A 68 11.30 -8.59 3.28
N GLU A 69 11.68 -9.85 3.45
CA GLU A 69 11.78 -10.87 2.40
C GLU A 69 10.42 -11.11 1.73
N ARG A 70 9.32 -10.89 2.46
CA ARG A 70 7.97 -10.96 1.90
C ARG A 70 7.72 -9.84 0.90
N PHE A 71 8.48 -8.76 0.92
CA PHE A 71 8.29 -7.55 0.11
C PHE A 71 9.55 -7.22 -0.72
N TRP A 72 10.28 -8.24 -1.18
CA TRP A 72 11.51 -8.08 -1.99
C TRP A 72 12.60 -7.23 -1.29
N GLY A 73 12.67 -7.32 0.04
CA GLY A 73 13.62 -6.56 0.84
C GLY A 73 13.17 -5.13 1.16
N ILE A 74 11.96 -4.71 0.75
CA ILE A 74 11.43 -3.38 1.03
C ILE A 74 10.84 -3.35 2.45
N PRO A 75 11.38 -2.54 3.37
CA PRO A 75 10.82 -2.41 4.71
C PRO A 75 9.38 -1.91 4.65
N GLN A 76 8.49 -2.60 5.34
CA GLN A 76 7.11 -2.14 5.55
C GLN A 76 6.94 -1.69 6.99
N ARG A 77 6.15 -0.63 7.18
CA ARG A 77 5.61 -0.22 8.48
C ARG A 77 4.20 -0.78 8.62
N VAL A 78 3.97 -1.55 9.67
CA VAL A 78 2.64 -2.10 10.01
C VAL A 78 2.11 -1.41 11.26
N PHE A 79 0.86 -0.97 11.24
CA PHE A 79 0.24 -0.24 12.33
C PHE A 79 -1.29 -0.37 12.29
N ILE A 80 -1.97 0.02 13.36
CA ILE A 80 -3.44 -0.01 13.46
C ILE A 80 -3.96 1.42 13.61
N ILE A 81 -5.00 1.78 12.86
CA ILE A 81 -5.78 3.01 13.06
C ILE A 81 -7.25 2.61 13.12
N ARG A 82 -7.97 3.00 14.18
CA ARG A 82 -9.40 2.71 14.37
C ARG A 82 -9.74 1.24 14.08
N HIS A 83 -9.01 0.30 14.71
CA HIS A 83 -9.22 -1.15 14.54
C HIS A 83 -9.09 -1.66 13.09
N ARG A 84 -8.32 -0.96 12.24
CA ARG A 84 -7.97 -1.41 10.89
C ARG A 84 -6.46 -1.54 10.77
N PRO A 85 -5.94 -2.63 10.20
CA PRO A 85 -4.53 -2.80 9.98
C PRO A 85 -4.12 -2.07 8.70
N TYR A 86 -3.02 -1.35 8.80
CA TYR A 86 -2.36 -0.64 7.71
C TYR A 86 -0.98 -1.23 7.51
N VAL A 87 -0.56 -1.24 6.25
CA VAL A 87 0.81 -1.55 5.86
C VAL A 87 1.27 -0.46 4.89
N SER A 88 2.43 0.12 5.17
CA SER A 88 2.97 1.26 4.43
C SER A 88 4.42 1.00 4.04
N ALA A 89 4.82 1.46 2.85
CA ALA A 89 6.20 1.37 2.38
C ALA A 89 6.66 2.67 1.74
N TRP A 90 7.87 3.06 2.10
CA TRP A 90 8.59 4.15 1.45
C TRP A 90 9.40 3.59 0.28
N CYS A 91 8.88 3.76 -0.93
CA CYS A 91 9.41 3.10 -2.13
C CYS A 91 10.77 3.68 -2.55
N PRO A 92 11.68 2.87 -3.14
CA PRO A 92 12.90 3.36 -3.78
C PRO A 92 12.61 4.45 -4.81
N LYS A 93 13.57 5.34 -5.08
CA LYS A 93 13.40 6.48 -5.99
C LYS A 93 13.16 6.03 -7.44
N GLU A 94 13.64 4.85 -7.79
CA GLU A 94 13.57 4.22 -9.10
C GLU A 94 12.26 3.46 -9.31
N SER A 95 11.35 3.49 -8.34
CA SER A 95 10.09 2.74 -8.39
C SER A 95 9.19 3.22 -9.53
N ASP A 96 8.83 2.28 -10.41
CA ASP A 96 7.91 2.51 -11.52
C ASP A 96 6.49 2.03 -11.20
N GLY A 97 5.55 2.25 -12.13
CA GLY A 97 4.15 1.86 -11.96
C GLY A 97 3.95 0.36 -11.72
N LEU A 98 4.77 -0.49 -12.36
CA LEU A 98 4.69 -1.95 -12.21
C LEU A 98 5.17 -2.39 -10.83
N PHE A 99 6.25 -1.79 -10.34
CA PHE A 99 6.75 -2.02 -8.99
C PHE A 99 5.69 -1.63 -7.95
N LEU A 100 5.10 -0.44 -8.06
CA LEU A 100 4.04 0.02 -7.17
C LEU A 100 2.85 -0.93 -7.17
N PHE A 101 2.46 -1.43 -8.35
CA PHE A 101 1.36 -2.36 -8.51
C PHE A 101 1.62 -3.68 -7.78
N ARG A 102 2.79 -4.28 -8.02
CA ARG A 102 3.20 -5.52 -7.37
C ARG A 102 3.31 -5.36 -5.85
N LEU A 103 3.87 -4.25 -5.38
CA LEU A 103 3.97 -3.96 -3.95
C LEU A 103 2.58 -3.80 -3.31
N CYS A 104 1.66 -3.09 -3.97
CA CYS A 104 0.28 -2.97 -3.51
C CYS A 104 -0.41 -4.34 -3.42
N GLN A 105 -0.28 -5.19 -4.44
CA GLN A 105 -0.84 -6.54 -4.41
C GLN A 105 -0.28 -7.35 -3.24
N ARG A 106 1.03 -7.24 -2.99
CA ARG A 106 1.70 -7.95 -1.90
C ARG A 106 1.26 -7.45 -0.52
N GLN A 107 1.10 -6.13 -0.36
CA GLN A 107 0.52 -5.52 0.83
C GLN A 107 -0.90 -6.01 1.09
N ARG A 108 -1.75 -6.08 0.05
CA ARG A 108 -3.12 -6.62 0.16
C ARG A 108 -3.12 -8.09 0.53
N GLN A 109 -2.24 -8.89 -0.07
CA GLN A 109 -2.07 -10.31 0.29
C GLN A 109 -1.66 -10.47 1.76
N PHE A 110 -0.71 -9.65 2.23
CA PHE A 110 -0.29 -9.63 3.62
C PHE A 110 -1.45 -9.30 4.56
N LEU A 111 -2.22 -8.25 4.27
CA LEU A 111 -3.38 -7.83 5.07
C LEU A 111 -4.45 -8.93 5.16
N SER A 112 -4.72 -9.65 4.06
CA SER A 112 -5.67 -10.77 4.05
C SER A 112 -5.25 -11.97 4.89
N GLN A 113 -3.95 -12.09 5.19
CA GLN A 113 -3.37 -13.19 5.95
C GLN A 113 -3.14 -12.84 7.42
N LEU A 114 -3.47 -11.61 7.83
CA LEU A 114 -3.30 -11.22 9.21
C LEU A 114 -4.19 -12.04 10.14
N PRO A 115 -3.64 -12.55 11.25
CA PRO A 115 -4.44 -13.23 12.24
C PRO A 115 -5.44 -12.23 12.83
N LYS A 116 -6.70 -12.65 12.86
CA LYS A 116 -7.71 -11.96 13.64
C LYS A 116 -7.40 -12.22 15.12
N GLY A 117 -7.52 -11.19 15.95
CA GLY A 117 -7.46 -11.34 17.39
C GLY A 117 -8.47 -12.40 17.84
N ALA A 118 -8.12 -13.18 18.85
CA ALA A 118 -9.09 -14.01 19.53
C ALA A 118 -10.15 -13.08 20.13
N ALA A 119 -11.41 -13.26 19.71
CA ALA A 119 -12.56 -12.58 20.29
C ALA A 119 -12.81 -13.05 21.72
#